data_AF-A0A959IAR5-F1
#
_entry.id   AF-A0A959IAR5-F1
#
_cell.length_a   1.000
_cell.length_b   1.000
_cell.length_c   1.000
_cell.angle_alpha   90.00
_cell.angle_beta   90.00
_cell.angle_gamma   90.00
#
_symmetry.space_group_name_H-M   'P 1'
#
loop_
_entity.id
_entity.type
_entity.pdbx_description
1 polymer ?
#
loop_
_entity_poly.entity_id
_entity_poly.type
_entity_poly.pdbx_seq_one_letter_code
_entity_poly.pdbx_strand_id
1 'polypeptide(L)'
;GIVATFEADLSGLTGGAATVFASGILGGSPAFGLFAALPDGMVVELPSVRVARAQIIHNSPTPTVDIYVDDVLAFGEVAFRNATGYFFLPAETALNLKVVPAGGDPATDAVYDENVALEANGDSYVIMASGLAGDPDQPFGLQLFKQSREAAAGGTGIDLLLFHGAPDAPEVDVVVDANGAVLFDDVAFNQFSADYVNVPEGIYQLNVTPSDDN
;
A
#
# COMPACT_ATOMS: atom_id res chain seq x y z
N GLY A 1 -12.28 11.70 2.64
CA GLY A 1 -10.91 11.70 2.11
C GLY A 1 -10.09 12.73 2.86
N ILE A 2 -8.79 12.50 2.97
CA ILE A 2 -7.85 13.51 3.47
C ILE A 2 -7.72 14.62 2.42
N VAL A 3 -7.65 15.87 2.88
CA VAL A 3 -7.51 17.06 2.02
C VAL A 3 -6.05 17.46 1.87
N ALA A 4 -5.27 17.38 2.95
CA ALA A 4 -3.82 17.55 2.98
C ALA A 4 -3.27 16.96 4.29
N THR A 5 -1.98 16.63 4.30
CA THR A 5 -1.27 16.13 5.48
C THR A 5 -0.19 17.13 5.85
N PHE A 6 0.00 17.37 7.15
CA PHE A 6 0.97 18.34 7.68
C PHE A 6 1.77 17.70 8.80
N GLU A 7 3.01 18.15 8.97
CA GLU A 7 3.87 17.77 10.08
C GLU A 7 4.04 18.95 11.04
N ALA A 8 4.05 18.64 12.34
CA ALA A 8 4.29 19.61 13.39
C ALA A 8 5.29 19.05 14.39
N ASP A 9 6.53 19.54 14.34
CA ASP A 9 7.53 19.24 15.36
C ASP A 9 7.25 20.10 16.62
N LEU A 10 6.83 19.42 17.68
CA LEU A 10 6.55 20.05 18.99
C LEU A 10 7.68 19.83 20.00
N SER A 11 8.81 19.28 19.57
CA SER A 11 9.94 19.02 20.45
C SER A 11 10.44 20.32 21.11
N GLY A 12 10.73 20.25 22.41
CA GLY A 12 11.17 21.42 23.19
C GLY A 12 10.09 22.47 23.52
N LEU A 13 8.83 22.27 23.12
CA LEU A 13 7.74 23.24 23.36
C LEU A 13 6.92 22.97 24.64
N THR A 14 7.41 22.14 25.56
CA THR A 14 6.72 21.81 26.82
C THR A 14 6.31 23.06 27.60
N GLY A 15 5.03 23.15 27.95
CA GLY A 15 4.45 24.31 28.67
C GLY A 15 4.00 25.46 27.77
N GLY A 16 4.21 25.36 26.46
CA GLY A 16 3.66 26.29 25.47
C GLY A 16 2.17 26.05 25.19
N ALA A 17 1.57 26.97 24.44
CA ALA A 17 0.21 26.87 23.91
C ALA A 17 0.16 27.48 22.50
N ALA A 18 -0.70 26.97 21.64
CA ALA A 18 -0.94 27.52 20.31
C ALA A 18 -2.40 27.31 19.89
N THR A 19 -2.91 28.19 19.03
CA THR A 19 -4.20 27.98 18.34
C THR A 19 -3.92 27.48 16.93
N VAL A 20 -4.39 26.29 16.58
CA VAL A 20 -4.22 25.71 15.24
C VAL A 20 -5.45 25.99 14.37
N PHE A 21 -5.24 26.42 13.13
CA PHE A 21 -6.31 26.73 12.19
C PHE A 21 -5.91 26.41 10.75
N ALA A 22 -6.87 25.92 9.96
CA ALA A 22 -6.70 25.78 8.52
C ALA A 22 -7.09 27.11 7.83
N SER A 23 -6.39 27.49 6.77
CA SER A 23 -6.65 28.74 6.04
C SER A 23 -6.29 28.60 4.56
N GLY A 24 -6.73 29.54 3.73
CA GLY A 24 -6.49 29.56 2.28
C GLY A 24 -7.53 28.81 1.44
N ILE A 25 -7.23 28.63 0.17
CA ILE A 25 -8.12 28.06 -0.85
C ILE A 25 -7.51 26.76 -1.38
N LEU A 26 -8.26 25.67 -1.30
CA LEU A 26 -7.84 24.38 -1.87
C LEU A 26 -7.70 24.51 -3.39
N GLY A 27 -6.49 24.31 -3.91
CA GLY A 27 -6.17 24.50 -5.33
C GLY A 27 -6.22 25.96 -5.82
N GLY A 28 -6.26 26.94 -4.91
CA GLY A 28 -6.36 28.36 -5.23
C GLY A 28 -5.26 29.21 -4.59
N SER A 29 -5.42 30.54 -4.65
CA SER A 29 -4.50 31.51 -4.06
C SER A 29 -5.24 32.50 -3.13
N PRO A 30 -4.79 32.70 -1.88
CA PRO A 30 -3.66 32.02 -1.24
C PRO A 30 -3.92 30.53 -1.03
N ALA A 31 -2.87 29.71 -1.11
CA ALA A 31 -2.99 28.25 -1.05
C ALA A 31 -3.53 27.78 0.31
N PHE A 32 -4.22 26.64 0.30
CA PHE A 32 -4.66 25.98 1.52
C PHE A 32 -3.45 25.50 2.35
N GLY A 33 -3.47 25.78 3.65
CA GLY A 33 -2.44 25.39 4.60
C GLY A 33 -2.98 25.23 6.01
N LEU A 34 -2.15 24.68 6.89
CA LEU A 34 -2.43 24.57 8.32
C LEU A 34 -1.44 25.45 9.09
N PHE A 35 -1.94 26.22 10.04
CA PHE A 35 -1.16 27.26 10.73
C PHE A 35 -1.33 27.14 12.24
N ALA A 36 -0.33 27.61 12.98
CA ALA A 36 -0.35 27.73 14.44
C ALA A 36 -0.07 29.18 14.86
N ALA A 37 -1.02 29.79 15.57
CA ALA A 37 -0.82 31.09 16.22
C ALA A 37 -0.30 30.89 17.65
N LEU A 38 0.83 31.49 17.96
CA LEU A 38 1.49 31.45 19.27
C LEU A 38 1.02 32.61 20.18
N PRO A 39 1.27 32.56 21.51
CA PRO A 39 0.78 33.56 22.45
C PRO A 39 1.40 34.95 22.27
N ASP A 40 2.56 35.02 21.63
CA ASP A 40 3.24 36.28 21.27
C ASP A 40 2.69 36.90 19.97
N GLY A 41 1.71 36.25 19.32
CA GLY A 41 1.09 36.70 18.07
C GLY A 41 1.81 36.21 16.81
N MET A 42 2.89 35.44 16.93
CA MET A 42 3.53 34.82 15.76
C MET A 42 2.61 33.76 15.16
N VAL A 43 2.48 33.75 13.84
CA VAL A 43 1.80 32.70 13.08
C VAL A 43 2.83 31.92 12.30
N VAL A 44 2.87 30.61 12.52
CA VAL A 44 3.75 29.68 11.82
C VAL A 44 2.90 28.80 10.91
N GLU A 45 3.29 28.69 9.64
CA GLU A 45 2.72 27.69 8.74
C GLU A 45 3.35 26.32 9.02
N LEU A 46 2.52 25.31 9.19
CA LEU A 46 2.96 23.94 9.39
C LEU A 46 3.37 23.34 8.03
N PRO A 47 4.55 22.71 7.92
CA PRO A 47 4.98 22.08 6.69
C PRO A 47 3.97 21.04 6.19
N SER A 48 3.57 21.15 4.93
CA SER A 48 2.79 20.09 4.28
C SER A 48 3.70 18.89 3.99
N VAL A 49 3.21 17.68 4.22
CA VAL A 49 3.89 16.43 3.84
C VAL A 49 3.16 15.74 2.70
N ARG A 50 3.94 15.15 1.80
CA ARG A 50 3.44 14.38 0.65
C ARG A 50 3.34 12.94 1.08
N VAL A 51 2.14 12.39 1.04
CA VAL A 51 1.87 11.01 1.47
C VAL A 51 1.03 10.28 0.46
N ALA A 52 1.24 8.97 0.36
CA ALA A 52 0.35 8.03 -0.30
C ALA A 52 -0.19 7.05 0.74
N ARG A 53 -1.25 6.33 0.38
CA ARG A 53 -1.75 5.21 1.19
C ARG A 53 -1.29 3.90 0.62
N ALA A 54 -0.90 2.97 1.48
CA ALA A 54 -0.51 1.63 1.04
C ALA A 54 -1.10 0.56 1.96
N GLN A 55 -1.54 -0.55 1.36
CA GLN A 55 -1.74 -1.82 2.06
C GLN A 55 -0.62 -2.77 1.65
N ILE A 56 0.04 -3.40 2.62
CA ILE A 56 1.03 -4.44 2.34
C ILE A 56 0.39 -5.80 2.65
N ILE A 57 0.51 -6.73 1.72
CA ILE A 57 0.00 -8.10 1.84
C ILE A 57 1.19 -9.06 1.81
N HIS A 58 1.33 -9.91 2.83
CA HIS A 58 2.36 -10.94 2.84
C HIS A 58 1.86 -12.20 2.16
N ASN A 59 2.29 -12.43 0.93
CA ASN A 59 1.93 -13.58 0.10
C ASN A 59 3.15 -14.48 -0.21
N SER A 60 4.20 -14.41 0.60
CA SER A 60 5.29 -15.39 0.58
C SER A 60 5.11 -16.41 1.72
N PRO A 61 5.13 -17.73 1.46
CA PRO A 61 4.79 -18.76 2.45
C PRO A 61 5.64 -18.77 3.73
N THR A 62 6.91 -18.40 3.62
CA THR A 62 7.86 -18.41 4.74
C THR A 62 9.02 -17.45 4.46
N PRO A 63 9.56 -16.78 5.49
CA PRO A 63 9.13 -16.78 6.89
C PRO A 63 7.97 -15.80 7.18
N THR A 64 7.48 -15.77 8.42
CA THR A 64 6.80 -14.57 8.97
C THR A 64 7.79 -13.40 8.97
N VAL A 65 7.34 -12.19 8.66
CA VAL A 65 8.23 -11.03 8.45
C VAL A 65 7.86 -9.82 9.29
N ASP A 66 8.88 -9.02 9.57
CA ASP A 66 8.79 -7.64 10.05
C ASP A 66 9.00 -6.69 8.85
N ILE A 67 8.23 -5.60 8.81
CA ILE A 67 8.26 -4.57 7.77
C ILE A 67 8.80 -3.29 8.38
N TYR A 68 9.86 -2.76 7.78
CA TYR A 68 10.50 -1.50 8.13
C TYR A 68 10.30 -0.46 7.04
N VAL A 69 10.08 0.78 7.45
CA VAL A 69 10.00 1.97 6.60
C VAL A 69 11.06 2.95 7.10
N ASP A 70 12.03 3.28 6.26
CA ASP A 70 13.15 4.16 6.62
C ASP A 70 13.83 3.72 7.94
N ASP A 71 14.17 2.44 8.04
CA ASP A 71 14.75 1.76 9.21
C ASP A 71 13.89 1.76 10.50
N VAL A 72 12.66 2.25 10.45
CA VAL A 72 11.71 2.20 11.56
C VAL A 72 10.77 1.02 11.38
N LEU A 73 10.63 0.17 12.41
CA LEU A 73 9.67 -0.93 12.41
C LEU A 73 8.25 -0.39 12.26
N ALA A 74 7.63 -0.65 11.10
CA ALA A 74 6.26 -0.24 10.81
C ALA A 74 5.26 -1.31 11.24
N PHE A 75 5.55 -2.58 10.95
CA PHE A 75 4.71 -3.72 11.31
C PHE A 75 5.56 -4.93 11.68
N GLY A 76 5.29 -5.55 12.82
CA GLY A 76 5.95 -6.78 13.25
C GLY A 76 5.09 -8.01 13.01
N GLU A 77 5.74 -9.17 12.89
CA GLU A 77 5.14 -10.51 12.85
C GLU A 77 4.00 -10.67 11.81
N VAL A 78 4.16 -10.07 10.63
CA VAL A 78 3.21 -10.21 9.53
C VAL A 78 3.34 -11.63 8.98
N ALA A 79 2.34 -12.47 9.26
CA ALA A 79 2.30 -13.87 8.83
C ALA A 79 1.83 -14.01 7.38
N PHE A 80 2.13 -15.15 6.75
CA PHE A 80 1.67 -15.48 5.41
C PHE A 80 0.13 -15.37 5.30
N ARG A 81 -0.34 -14.77 4.20
CA ARG A 81 -1.74 -14.43 3.87
C ARG A 81 -2.40 -13.44 4.82
N ASN A 82 -1.62 -12.65 5.57
CA ASN A 82 -2.11 -11.47 6.26
C ASN A 82 -1.81 -10.20 5.47
N ALA A 83 -2.63 -9.18 5.74
CA ALA A 83 -2.47 -7.85 5.19
C ALA A 83 -2.47 -6.81 6.31
N THR A 84 -1.76 -5.71 6.10
CA THR A 84 -1.95 -4.51 6.92
C THR A 84 -3.30 -3.87 6.58
N GLY A 85 -3.79 -2.98 7.44
CA GLY A 85 -4.71 -1.95 6.95
C GLY A 85 -3.97 -1.00 6.01
N TYR A 86 -4.70 -0.19 5.23
CA TYR A 86 -4.08 0.90 4.50
C TYR A 86 -3.52 1.95 5.47
N PHE A 87 -2.26 2.34 5.33
CA PHE A 87 -1.57 3.32 6.19
C PHE A 87 -0.82 4.36 5.34
N PHE A 88 -0.34 5.44 5.97
CA PHE A 88 0.41 6.49 5.25
C PHE A 88 1.87 6.12 5.08
N LEU A 89 2.36 6.34 3.87
CA LEU A 89 3.78 6.30 3.52
C LEU A 89 4.17 7.64 2.88
N PRO A 90 5.44 8.08 3.02
CA PRO A 90 5.97 9.18 2.24
C PRO A 90 5.72 9.00 0.73
N ALA A 91 5.40 10.08 0.03
CA ALA A 91 5.25 10.11 -1.42
C ALA A 91 6.08 11.24 -2.03
N GLU A 92 6.32 11.17 -3.33
CA GLU A 92 7.16 12.09 -4.11
C GLU A 92 8.64 12.12 -3.66
N THR A 93 9.01 11.19 -2.78
CA THR A 93 10.38 10.89 -2.35
C THR A 93 10.56 9.37 -2.34
N ALA A 94 11.80 8.93 -2.51
CA ALA A 94 12.16 7.55 -2.22
C ALA A 94 12.07 7.31 -0.70
N LEU A 95 11.48 6.19 -0.32
CA LEU A 95 11.48 5.66 1.04
C LEU A 95 12.10 4.26 1.00
N ASN A 96 12.88 3.90 2.01
CA ASN A 96 13.42 2.55 2.11
C ASN A 96 12.33 1.62 2.64
N LEU A 97 11.93 0.64 1.82
CA LEU A 97 11.13 -0.49 2.29
C LEU A 97 12.06 -1.67 2.52
N LYS A 98 12.00 -2.18 3.73
CA LYS A 98 12.80 -3.32 4.16
C LYS A 98 11.91 -4.37 4.78
N VAL A 99 12.13 -5.62 4.39
CA VAL A 99 11.42 -6.78 4.92
C VAL A 99 12.44 -7.74 5.51
N VAL A 100 12.22 -8.12 6.76
CA VAL A 100 13.15 -8.92 7.57
C VAL A 100 12.39 -10.12 8.13
N PRO A 101 12.97 -11.32 8.19
CA PRO A 101 12.38 -12.42 8.97
C PRO A 101 12.07 -11.94 10.39
N ALA A 102 10.89 -12.28 10.92
CA ALA A 102 10.45 -11.76 12.20
C ALA A 102 11.45 -12.06 13.33
N GLY A 103 11.84 -11.02 14.07
CA GLY A 103 12.87 -11.11 15.12
C GLY A 103 14.33 -11.18 14.62
N GLY A 104 14.57 -11.10 13.31
CA GLY A 104 15.89 -10.97 12.71
C GLY A 104 16.49 -9.57 12.85
N ASP A 105 17.79 -9.44 12.55
CA ASP A 105 18.49 -8.16 12.56
C ASP A 105 18.25 -7.39 11.24
N PRO A 106 17.62 -6.20 11.26
CA PRO A 106 17.36 -5.41 10.04
C PRO A 106 18.64 -4.91 9.33
N ALA A 107 19.82 -5.03 9.94
CA ALA A 107 21.09 -4.70 9.30
C ALA A 107 21.68 -5.85 8.48
N THR A 108 21.29 -7.11 8.73
CA THR A 108 21.93 -8.28 8.11
C THR A 108 20.97 -9.30 7.51
N ASP A 109 19.74 -9.37 8.03
CA ASP A 109 18.84 -10.49 7.76
C ASP A 109 17.73 -10.14 6.76
N ALA A 110 17.76 -8.93 6.19
CA ALA A 110 16.74 -8.47 5.25
C ALA A 110 16.62 -9.41 4.03
N VAL A 111 15.39 -9.81 3.72
CA VAL A 111 15.03 -10.56 2.50
C VAL A 111 14.61 -9.63 1.35
N TYR A 112 14.36 -8.37 1.67
CA TYR A 112 14.15 -7.26 0.75
C TYR A 112 14.63 -5.98 1.43
N ASP A 113 15.39 -5.15 0.71
CA ASP A 113 15.89 -3.87 1.19
C ASP A 113 16.14 -2.96 -0.01
N GLU A 114 15.13 -2.18 -0.39
CA GLU A 114 15.19 -1.35 -1.59
C GLU A 114 14.48 -0.01 -1.36
N ASN A 115 14.91 0.98 -2.15
CA ASN A 115 14.25 2.27 -2.19
C ASN A 115 13.05 2.22 -3.14
N VAL A 116 11.87 2.52 -2.60
CA VAL A 116 10.59 2.54 -3.33
C VAL A 116 10.10 3.98 -3.39
N ALA A 117 9.62 4.41 -4.56
CA ALA A 117 9.05 5.73 -4.75
C ALA A 117 7.53 5.61 -4.97
N LEU A 118 6.74 6.25 -4.10
CA LEU A 118 5.31 6.44 -4.33
C LEU A 118 5.12 7.77 -5.06
N GLU A 119 4.59 7.72 -6.27
CA GLU A 119 4.80 8.76 -7.28
C GLU A 119 4.04 10.07 -7.02
N ALA A 120 2.86 10.00 -6.41
CA ALA A 120 1.99 11.14 -6.25
C ALA A 120 1.34 11.21 -4.86
N ASN A 121 1.26 12.42 -4.32
CA ASN A 121 0.54 12.68 -3.09
C ASN A 121 -0.97 12.38 -3.23
N GLY A 122 -1.47 11.54 -2.32
CA GLY A 122 -2.87 11.12 -2.26
C GLY A 122 -3.17 9.82 -3.02
N ASP A 123 -2.22 9.28 -3.78
CA ASP A 123 -2.40 7.98 -4.44
C ASP A 123 -2.49 6.85 -3.42
N SER A 124 -3.15 5.76 -3.83
CA SER A 124 -3.29 4.54 -3.03
C SER A 124 -2.62 3.36 -3.74
N TYR A 125 -1.93 2.52 -2.97
CA TYR A 125 -1.18 1.36 -3.46
C TYR A 125 -1.56 0.08 -2.72
N VAL A 126 -1.54 -1.05 -3.42
CA VAL A 126 -1.37 -2.37 -2.79
C VAL A 126 0.05 -2.82 -3.09
N ILE A 127 0.75 -3.31 -2.08
CA ILE A 127 2.11 -3.84 -2.18
C ILE A 127 2.04 -5.31 -1.80
N MET A 128 2.29 -6.18 -2.76
CA MET A 128 2.31 -7.62 -2.53
C MET A 128 3.74 -8.06 -2.26
N ALA A 129 3.99 -8.66 -1.09
CA ALA A 129 5.21 -9.41 -0.84
C ALA A 129 5.02 -10.84 -1.37
N SER A 130 5.79 -11.23 -2.38
CA SER A 130 5.66 -12.52 -3.07
C SER A 130 7.05 -13.10 -3.38
N GLY A 131 7.07 -14.32 -3.93
CA GLY A 131 8.31 -15.09 -4.12
C GLY A 131 8.75 -15.81 -2.84
N LEU A 132 9.99 -16.30 -2.81
CA LEU A 132 10.52 -17.16 -1.77
C LEU A 132 11.85 -16.60 -1.25
N ALA A 133 11.97 -16.46 0.07
CA ALA A 133 13.20 -15.98 0.69
C ALA A 133 14.36 -16.96 0.45
N GLY A 134 15.46 -16.48 -0.12
CA GLY A 134 16.65 -17.27 -0.43
C GLY A 134 16.56 -18.15 -1.68
N ASP A 135 15.46 -18.09 -2.43
CA ASP A 135 15.31 -18.79 -3.70
C ASP A 135 15.88 -17.94 -4.85
N PRO A 136 16.84 -18.44 -5.65
CA PRO A 136 17.43 -17.67 -6.74
C PRO A 136 16.55 -17.61 -8.00
N ASP A 137 15.61 -18.55 -8.17
CA ASP A 137 14.76 -18.66 -9.36
C ASP A 137 13.46 -17.87 -9.16
N GLN A 138 12.94 -17.85 -7.93
CA GLN A 138 11.74 -17.11 -7.55
C GLN A 138 11.98 -16.26 -6.28
N PRO A 139 12.89 -15.28 -6.33
CA PRO A 139 13.31 -14.53 -5.15
C PRO A 139 12.15 -13.75 -4.53
N PHE A 140 12.22 -13.58 -3.21
CA PHE A 140 11.34 -12.68 -2.49
C PHE A 140 11.42 -11.26 -3.05
N GLY A 141 10.27 -10.61 -3.25
CA GLY A 141 10.20 -9.25 -3.73
C GLY A 141 8.87 -8.57 -3.42
N LEU A 142 8.81 -7.27 -3.67
CA LEU A 142 7.59 -6.47 -3.55
C LEU A 142 7.07 -6.08 -4.94
N GLN A 143 5.80 -6.36 -5.20
CA GLN A 143 5.08 -5.93 -6.40
C GLN A 143 4.09 -4.84 -6.01
N LEU A 144 4.14 -3.71 -6.70
CA LEU A 144 3.30 -2.56 -6.41
C LEU A 144 2.17 -2.45 -7.44
N PHE A 145 0.94 -2.32 -6.97
CA PHE A 145 -0.20 -1.91 -7.77
C PHE A 145 -0.59 -0.48 -7.41
N LYS A 146 -0.48 0.44 -8.37
CA LYS A 146 -0.90 1.84 -8.25
C LYS A 146 -2.41 1.99 -8.41
N GLN A 147 -2.99 3.06 -7.88
CA GLN A 147 -4.43 3.37 -7.99
C GLN A 147 -5.30 2.26 -7.41
N SER A 148 -4.80 1.61 -6.36
CA SER A 148 -5.60 0.68 -5.58
C SER A 148 -6.84 1.36 -5.00
N ARG A 149 -7.88 0.55 -4.78
CA ARG A 149 -9.19 1.06 -4.39
C ARG A 149 -9.50 0.66 -2.95
N GLU A 150 -9.83 1.66 -2.13
CA GLU A 150 -10.32 1.45 -0.76
C GLU A 150 -11.86 1.38 -0.68
N ALA A 151 -12.52 1.65 -1.80
CA ALA A 151 -13.96 1.54 -1.99
C ALA A 151 -14.24 1.32 -3.48
N ALA A 152 -15.37 0.68 -3.80
CA ALA A 152 -15.78 0.46 -5.17
C ALA A 152 -15.94 1.79 -5.93
N ALA A 153 -15.42 1.84 -7.16
CA ALA A 153 -15.60 2.96 -8.07
C ALA A 153 -17.10 3.16 -8.33
N GLY A 154 -17.57 4.39 -8.19
CA GLY A 154 -19.01 4.72 -8.36
C GLY A 154 -19.91 4.36 -7.18
N GLY A 155 -19.39 3.72 -6.13
CA GLY A 155 -20.13 3.45 -4.88
C GLY A 155 -21.14 2.32 -4.95
N THR A 156 -21.08 1.48 -5.99
CA THR A 156 -21.95 0.29 -6.17
C THR A 156 -21.12 -0.94 -6.51
N GLY A 157 -21.55 -2.11 -6.04
CA GLY A 157 -20.83 -3.37 -6.27
C GLY A 157 -19.55 -3.49 -5.44
N ILE A 158 -18.68 -4.41 -5.85
CA ILE A 158 -17.41 -4.72 -5.23
C ILE A 158 -16.35 -4.74 -6.32
N ASP A 159 -15.28 -3.96 -6.15
CA ASP A 159 -14.14 -3.98 -7.04
C ASP A 159 -13.13 -5.04 -6.58
N LEU A 160 -12.84 -5.99 -7.45
CA LEU A 160 -11.90 -7.08 -7.23
C LEU A 160 -10.62 -6.83 -8.03
N LEU A 161 -9.47 -7.10 -7.43
CA LEU A 161 -8.16 -7.11 -8.09
C LEU A 161 -7.52 -8.48 -7.84
N LEU A 162 -6.98 -9.11 -8.88
CA LEU A 162 -6.25 -10.37 -8.74
C LEU A 162 -4.76 -10.11 -8.66
N PHE A 163 -4.05 -10.93 -7.88
CA PHE A 163 -2.62 -11.10 -7.96
C PHE A 163 -2.31 -12.59 -8.01
N HIS A 164 -1.47 -13.01 -8.96
CA HIS A 164 -1.04 -14.39 -9.04
C HIS A 164 0.33 -14.58 -8.38
N GLY A 165 0.35 -15.20 -7.19
CA GLY A 165 1.58 -15.43 -6.43
C GLY A 165 1.95 -16.90 -6.21
N ALA A 166 1.44 -17.82 -7.02
CA ALA A 166 1.82 -19.24 -6.93
C ALA A 166 2.91 -19.56 -7.96
N PRO A 167 4.17 -19.81 -7.54
CA PRO A 167 5.31 -19.94 -8.46
C PRO A 167 5.31 -21.22 -9.29
N ASP A 168 4.48 -22.20 -8.93
CA ASP A 168 4.38 -23.52 -9.54
C ASP A 168 3.18 -23.69 -10.48
N ALA A 169 2.36 -22.64 -10.64
CA ALA A 169 1.26 -22.62 -11.59
C ALA A 169 1.62 -21.82 -12.86
N PRO A 170 1.03 -22.17 -14.02
CA PRO A 170 1.07 -21.31 -15.20
C PRO A 170 0.26 -20.02 -14.97
N GLU A 171 0.14 -19.17 -15.99
CA GLU A 171 -0.81 -18.06 -15.97
C GLU A 171 -2.21 -18.56 -15.61
N VAL A 172 -2.92 -17.79 -14.77
CA VAL A 172 -4.19 -18.21 -14.19
C VAL A 172 -5.35 -17.34 -14.67
N ASP A 173 -6.45 -18.00 -14.97
CA ASP A 173 -7.76 -17.38 -15.11
C ASP A 173 -8.58 -17.62 -13.85
N VAL A 174 -9.52 -16.72 -13.60
CA VAL A 174 -10.54 -16.88 -12.56
C VAL A 174 -11.90 -16.71 -13.19
N VAL A 175 -12.65 -17.81 -13.24
CA VAL A 175 -13.93 -17.89 -13.94
C VAL A 175 -15.08 -18.16 -12.98
N VAL A 176 -16.25 -17.60 -13.26
CA VAL A 176 -17.47 -17.86 -12.50
C VAL A 176 -18.07 -19.19 -12.96
N ASP A 177 -18.10 -20.18 -12.06
CA ASP A 177 -18.52 -21.55 -12.36
C ASP A 177 -19.93 -21.63 -12.98
N ALA A 178 -20.85 -20.82 -12.47
CA ALA A 178 -22.26 -20.87 -12.87
C ALA A 178 -22.52 -20.49 -14.34
N ASN A 179 -21.66 -19.69 -14.95
CA ASN A 179 -21.89 -19.14 -16.30
C ASN A 179 -20.64 -19.06 -17.20
N GLY A 180 -19.47 -19.48 -16.71
CA GLY A 180 -18.20 -19.41 -17.44
C GLY A 180 -17.67 -18.00 -17.67
N ALA A 181 -18.18 -16.99 -16.95
CA ALA A 181 -17.68 -15.62 -17.12
C ALA A 181 -16.26 -15.50 -16.56
N VAL A 182 -15.32 -15.11 -17.41
CA VAL A 182 -13.93 -14.83 -17.01
C VAL A 182 -13.88 -13.48 -16.27
N LEU A 183 -13.48 -13.50 -15.00
CA LEU A 183 -13.26 -12.28 -14.21
C LEU A 183 -11.83 -11.77 -14.39
N PHE A 184 -10.86 -12.68 -14.45
CA PHE A 184 -9.46 -12.38 -14.66
C PHE A 184 -8.90 -13.41 -15.63
N ASP A 185 -8.11 -12.94 -16.58
CA ASP A 185 -7.65 -13.68 -17.77
C ASP A 185 -6.13 -13.56 -17.84
N ASP A 186 -5.43 -14.67 -18.04
CA ASP A 186 -3.98 -14.76 -18.28
C ASP A 186 -3.12 -14.00 -17.24
N VAL A 187 -3.47 -14.06 -15.95
CA VAL A 187 -2.69 -13.34 -14.93
C VAL A 187 -1.43 -14.13 -14.61
N ALA A 188 -0.28 -13.60 -15.03
CA ALA A 188 1.03 -14.22 -14.85
C ALA A 188 1.57 -14.14 -13.41
N PHE A 189 2.47 -15.07 -13.09
CA PHE A 189 3.13 -15.11 -11.77
C PHE A 189 3.82 -13.77 -11.44
N ASN A 190 3.67 -13.35 -10.18
CA ASN A 190 4.14 -12.06 -9.67
C ASN A 190 3.55 -10.84 -10.40
N GLN A 191 2.34 -10.96 -10.95
CA GLN A 191 1.62 -9.85 -11.54
C GLN A 191 0.23 -9.68 -10.93
N PHE A 192 -0.21 -8.43 -10.91
CA PHE A 192 -1.60 -8.09 -10.71
C PHE A 192 -2.36 -8.20 -12.03
N SER A 193 -3.67 -8.41 -11.97
CA SER A 193 -4.54 -8.17 -13.13
C SER A 193 -4.37 -6.73 -13.61
N ALA A 194 -4.57 -6.50 -14.91
CA ALA A 194 -4.38 -5.18 -15.52
C ALA A 194 -5.25 -4.10 -14.84
N ASP A 195 -6.46 -4.46 -14.45
CA ASP A 195 -7.44 -3.57 -13.83
C ASP A 195 -8.29 -4.30 -12.78
N TYR A 196 -9.07 -3.52 -12.04
CA TYR A 196 -10.13 -4.02 -11.19
C TYR A 196 -11.35 -4.46 -12.00
N VAL A 197 -12.00 -5.53 -11.56
CA VAL A 197 -13.31 -5.96 -12.06
C VAL A 197 -14.39 -5.68 -11.01
N ASN A 198 -15.41 -4.91 -11.39
CA ASN A 198 -16.56 -4.64 -10.54
C ASN A 198 -17.59 -5.77 -10.68
N VAL A 199 -18.01 -6.34 -9.55
CA VAL A 199 -19.04 -7.37 -9.48
C VAL A 199 -20.19 -6.94 -8.56
N PRO A 200 -21.42 -7.37 -8.83
CA PRO A 200 -22.52 -7.25 -7.88
C PRO A 200 -22.22 -7.96 -6.55
N GLU A 201 -22.93 -7.57 -5.48
CA GLU A 201 -22.93 -8.37 -4.26
C GLU A 201 -23.58 -9.73 -4.52
N GLY A 202 -22.98 -10.80 -3.99
CA GLY A 202 -23.47 -12.14 -4.23
C GLY A 202 -22.49 -13.22 -3.78
N ILE A 203 -22.93 -14.47 -3.90
CA ILE A 203 -22.09 -15.64 -3.68
C ILE A 203 -21.61 -16.12 -5.05
N TYR A 204 -20.31 -16.17 -5.23
CA TYR A 204 -19.67 -16.65 -6.44
C TYR A 204 -18.95 -17.95 -6.13
N GLN A 205 -19.24 -18.99 -6.90
CA GLN A 205 -18.33 -20.13 -7.01
C GLN A 205 -17.35 -19.81 -8.14
N LEU A 206 -16.06 -19.80 -7.81
CA LEU A 206 -15.00 -19.44 -8.73
C LEU A 206 -14.13 -20.66 -8.98
N ASN A 207 -13.79 -20.88 -10.25
CA ASN A 207 -12.77 -21.85 -10.65
C ASN A 207 -11.50 -21.10 -11.04
N VAL A 208 -10.36 -21.68 -10.72
CA VAL A 208 -9.05 -21.22 -11.21
C VAL A 208 -8.63 -22.20 -12.29
N THR A 209 -8.36 -21.70 -13.49
CA THR A 209 -7.94 -22.52 -14.65
C THR A 209 -6.58 -22.04 -15.17
N PRO A 210 -5.79 -22.91 -15.80
CA PRO A 210 -4.69 -22.46 -16.65
C PRO A 210 -5.21 -21.64 -17.85
N SER A 211 -4.44 -20.65 -18.30
CA SER A 211 -4.73 -19.80 -19.47
C SER A 211 -5.12 -20.54 -20.75
N ASP A 212 -4.62 -21.77 -20.93
CA ASP A 212 -4.87 -22.58 -22.13
C ASP A 212 -6.25 -23.26 -22.18
N ASP A 213 -7.08 -23.15 -21.12
CA ASP A 213 -8.33 -23.93 -20.91
C ASP A 213 -9.63 -23.09 -20.84
N ASN A 214 -9.69 -21.91 -21.48
CA ASN A 214 -10.89 -21.05 -21.54
C ASN A 214 -12.06 -21.63 -22.37
#